data_AF-A0A7V8QTM4-F1
#
_entry.id   AF-A0A7V8QTM4-F1
#
_cell.length_a   1.000
_cell.length_b   1.000
_cell.length_c   1.000
_cell.angle_alpha   90.00
_cell.angle_beta   90.00
_cell.angle_gamma   90.00
#
_symmetry.space_group_name_H-M   'P 1'
#
loop_
_entity.id
_entity.type
_entity.pdbx_description
1 polymer ?
#
loop_
_entity_poly.entity_id
_entity_poly.type
_entity_poly.pdbx_seq_one_letter_code
_entity_poly.pdbx_strand_id
1 'polypeptide(L)'
;MKITDLRCAVIGKHPIVRIVTDEGLYGLGEVEFTKSYLKPFVLHFREALIGEDPTDVERVMLKIRQRGSFKPYGAAVSAIEHALWDIAGKAAGVPVYKLLGGKVRDKVRVYNGSIRQKRTGDRPEDYAADVKWMMEQPQNFFMVKQGISFHSNMKDTIEDFHYGVKQKKAGYHGAMDQGMISERGFNHMLDCVIAMKEVLGDKVSLALDCGPGWMLPDAIKFARAVEKYNLMWLEDMLTGDYVPWVNPQAYRELTTSTSTPIHTGEQIYLRHNFKELIETQAVRIIGPDPADIGGIAELKWVAEHAYMHSILMAPHGTANGLLGLGALINVCATLPANYIAFEYPSASDTWWEDLVIGLPPQIVKDSMVDLLEAPGLGLDIDAEAARTYLREEDAGFFD
;
A
#
# COMPACT_ATOMS: atom_id res chain seq x y z
N MET A 1 -27.72 11.74 -12.37
CA MET A 1 -26.53 12.34 -11.76
C MET A 1 -25.43 12.49 -12.79
N LYS A 2 -24.74 13.63 -12.81
CA LYS A 2 -23.61 13.92 -13.68
C LYS A 2 -22.48 14.56 -12.92
N ILE A 3 -21.24 14.24 -13.30
CA ILE A 3 -20.04 14.92 -12.79
C ILE A 3 -20.03 16.36 -13.31
N THR A 4 -19.90 17.31 -12.40
CA THR A 4 -19.79 18.75 -12.71
C THR A 4 -18.36 19.26 -12.57
N ASP A 5 -17.54 18.63 -11.72
CA ASP A 5 -16.15 19.03 -11.52
C ASP A 5 -15.28 17.87 -10.97
N LEU A 6 -13.98 17.96 -11.25
CA LEU A 6 -12.92 17.17 -10.63
C LEU A 6 -11.93 18.13 -9.97
N ARG A 7 -11.82 18.05 -8.65
CA ARG A 7 -10.95 18.90 -7.84
C ARG A 7 -9.87 18.09 -7.15
N CYS A 8 -8.75 18.73 -6.87
CA CYS A 8 -7.65 18.14 -6.12
C CYS A 8 -6.97 19.22 -5.28
N ALA A 9 -6.92 19.04 -3.96
CA ALA A 9 -6.21 19.90 -3.03
C ALA A 9 -5.12 19.13 -2.30
N VAL A 10 -4.04 19.80 -1.89
CA VAL A 10 -3.04 19.19 -1.01
C VAL A 10 -3.33 19.61 0.43
N ILE A 11 -3.84 18.68 1.23
CA ILE A 11 -4.13 18.88 2.65
C ILE A 11 -3.00 18.22 3.45
N GLY A 12 -2.24 19.01 4.20
CA GLY A 12 -0.99 18.55 4.81
C GLY A 12 0.00 18.03 3.76
N LYS A 13 0.23 16.72 3.73
CA LYS A 13 1.12 16.03 2.78
C LYS A 13 0.37 15.17 1.76
N HIS A 14 -0.95 15.22 1.73
CA HIS A 14 -1.78 14.30 0.95
C HIS A 14 -2.62 15.04 -0.10
N PRO A 15 -2.48 14.72 -1.40
CA PRO A 15 -3.42 15.16 -2.41
C PRO A 15 -4.77 14.44 -2.23
N ILE A 16 -5.82 15.22 -1.96
CA ILE A 16 -7.20 14.74 -1.83
C ILE A 16 -7.96 15.08 -3.11
N VAL A 17 -8.55 14.06 -3.72
CA VAL A 17 -9.40 14.15 -4.91
C VAL A 17 -10.85 14.30 -4.47
N ARG A 18 -11.58 15.24 -5.07
CA ARG A 18 -13.02 15.42 -4.88
C ARG A 18 -13.72 15.50 -6.22
N ILE A 19 -14.68 14.61 -6.45
CA ILE A 19 -15.57 14.64 -7.62
C ILE A 19 -16.91 15.19 -7.17
N VAL A 20 -17.43 16.20 -7.86
CA VAL A 20 -18.69 16.88 -7.51
C VAL A 20 -19.73 16.58 -8.58
N THR A 21 -21.00 16.49 -8.17
CA THR A 21 -22.13 16.17 -9.05
C THR A 21 -23.18 17.26 -9.11
N ASP A 22 -24.05 17.22 -10.13
CA ASP A 22 -25.19 18.14 -10.31
C ASP A 22 -26.34 17.93 -9.31
N GLU A 23 -26.31 16.84 -8.54
CA GLU A 23 -27.29 16.50 -7.51
C GLU A 23 -26.79 16.78 -6.08
N GLY A 24 -25.63 17.43 -5.94
CA GLY A 24 -25.05 17.81 -4.65
C GLY A 24 -24.30 16.69 -3.91
N LEU A 25 -24.23 15.49 -4.50
CA LEU A 25 -23.35 14.43 -4.02
C LEU A 25 -21.90 14.66 -4.47
N TYR A 26 -20.96 14.20 -3.65
CA TYR A 26 -19.54 14.20 -3.95
C TYR A 26 -18.88 12.93 -3.42
N GLY A 27 -17.72 12.62 -3.99
CA GLY A 27 -16.88 11.52 -3.53
C GLY A 27 -15.46 11.95 -3.31
N LEU A 28 -14.79 11.24 -2.40
CA LEU A 28 -13.42 11.51 -2.01
C LEU A 28 -12.48 10.35 -2.36
N GLY A 29 -11.26 10.70 -2.71
CA GLY A 29 -10.14 9.78 -2.83
C GLY A 29 -8.85 10.43 -2.35
N GLU A 30 -7.90 9.62 -1.92
CA GLU A 30 -6.63 10.09 -1.39
C GLU A 30 -5.47 9.46 -2.15
N VAL A 31 -4.45 10.27 -2.39
CA VAL A 31 -3.20 9.87 -3.02
C VAL A 31 -2.13 9.77 -1.94
N GLU A 32 -1.36 8.67 -1.95
CA GLU A 32 -0.37 8.28 -0.93
C GLU A 32 0.45 9.42 -0.33
N PHE A 33 1.09 10.24 -1.17
CA PHE A 33 1.92 11.33 -0.68
C PHE A 33 2.09 12.39 -1.75
N THR A 34 2.24 13.64 -1.32
CA THR A 34 2.38 14.77 -2.23
C THR A 34 3.67 14.66 -3.03
N LYS A 35 3.50 14.64 -4.36
CA LYS A 35 4.56 14.83 -5.34
C LYS A 35 4.08 15.97 -6.24
N SER A 36 4.94 16.93 -6.57
CA SER A 36 4.53 18.19 -7.22
C SER A 36 3.76 17.99 -8.53
N TYR A 37 3.97 16.87 -9.21
CA TYR A 37 3.30 16.51 -10.45
C TYR A 37 1.95 15.79 -10.27
N LEU A 38 1.62 15.24 -9.08
CA LEU A 38 0.43 14.41 -8.90
C LEU A 38 -0.87 15.21 -8.99
N LYS A 39 -0.96 16.37 -8.31
CA LYS A 39 -2.15 17.23 -8.40
C LYS A 39 -2.43 17.68 -9.85
N PRO A 40 -1.46 18.21 -10.61
CA PRO A 40 -1.65 18.49 -12.03
C PRO A 40 -2.07 17.26 -12.85
N PHE A 41 -1.53 16.08 -12.52
CA PHE A 41 -1.85 14.85 -13.23
C PHE A 41 -3.28 14.35 -12.95
N VAL A 42 -3.79 14.48 -11.71
CA VAL A 42 -5.21 14.27 -11.40
C VAL A 42 -6.08 15.22 -12.21
N LEU A 43 -5.78 16.53 -12.14
CA LEU A 43 -6.59 17.56 -12.79
C LEU A 43 -6.58 17.46 -14.32
N HIS A 44 -5.55 16.86 -14.91
CA HIS A 44 -5.48 16.57 -16.34
C HIS A 44 -6.66 15.73 -16.84
N PHE A 45 -7.25 14.88 -15.99
CA PHE A 45 -8.38 14.03 -16.37
C PHE A 45 -9.74 14.74 -16.34
N ARG A 46 -9.84 15.94 -15.78
CA ARG A 46 -11.11 16.64 -15.51
C ARG A 46 -12.06 16.66 -16.71
N GLU A 47 -11.60 17.17 -17.85
CA GLU A 47 -12.43 17.33 -19.06
C GLU A 47 -12.99 15.99 -19.59
N ALA A 48 -12.30 14.88 -19.34
CA ALA A 48 -12.77 13.57 -19.77
C ALA A 48 -13.94 13.04 -18.90
N LEU A 49 -14.06 13.54 -17.67
CA LEU A 49 -15.03 13.06 -16.69
C LEU A 49 -16.29 13.94 -16.59
N ILE A 50 -16.19 15.23 -16.92
CA ILE A 50 -17.34 16.15 -16.87
C ILE A 50 -18.49 15.61 -17.74
N GLY A 51 -19.69 15.61 -17.16
CA GLY A 51 -20.93 15.18 -17.81
C GLY A 51 -21.20 13.67 -17.75
N GLU A 52 -20.23 12.87 -17.31
CA GLU A 52 -20.43 11.42 -17.12
C GLU A 52 -21.28 11.13 -15.87
N ASP A 53 -21.95 9.97 -15.87
CA ASP A 53 -22.60 9.44 -14.68
C ASP A 53 -21.53 8.79 -13.78
N PRO A 54 -21.29 9.31 -12.55
CA PRO A 54 -20.25 8.78 -11.66
C PRO A 54 -20.59 7.40 -11.10
N THR A 55 -21.86 6.96 -11.17
CA THR A 55 -22.28 5.64 -10.69
C THR A 55 -21.95 4.53 -11.69
N ASP A 56 -21.76 4.87 -12.96
CA ASP A 56 -21.21 3.98 -14.00
C ASP A 56 -19.66 3.93 -13.90
N VAL A 57 -19.13 3.60 -12.71
CA VAL A 57 -17.69 3.72 -12.35
C VAL A 57 -16.77 3.19 -13.45
N GLU A 58 -17.01 1.97 -13.94
CA GLU A 58 -16.15 1.38 -14.97
C GLU A 58 -16.23 2.08 -16.33
N ARG A 59 -17.39 2.63 -16.71
CA ARG A 59 -17.50 3.41 -17.95
C ARG A 59 -16.63 4.66 -17.88
N VAL A 60 -16.64 5.33 -16.73
CA VAL A 60 -15.79 6.50 -16.47
C VAL A 60 -14.32 6.10 -16.48
N MET A 61 -13.99 5.01 -15.78
CA MET A 61 -12.61 4.52 -15.69
C MET A 61 -12.04 4.05 -17.03
N LEU A 62 -12.84 3.50 -17.95
CA LEU A 62 -12.39 3.14 -19.31
C LEU A 62 -11.78 4.33 -20.09
N LYS A 63 -12.09 5.57 -19.70
CA LYS A 63 -11.51 6.76 -20.33
C LYS A 63 -10.09 7.06 -19.86
N ILE A 64 -9.73 6.70 -18.62
CA ILE A 64 -8.50 7.14 -17.95
C ILE A 64 -7.61 6.01 -17.43
N ARG A 65 -8.13 4.80 -17.24
CA ARG A 65 -7.43 3.64 -16.64
C ARG A 65 -6.16 3.25 -17.40
N GLN A 66 -6.12 3.48 -18.70
CA GLN A 66 -4.95 3.22 -19.56
C GLN A 66 -3.89 4.34 -19.52
N ARG A 67 -4.16 5.45 -18.80
CA ARG A 67 -3.28 6.62 -18.73
C ARG A 67 -2.43 6.67 -17.46
N GLY A 68 -2.68 5.79 -16.48
CA GLY A 68 -1.78 5.57 -15.35
C GLY A 68 -0.55 4.74 -15.74
N SER A 69 0.33 4.50 -14.77
CA SER A 69 1.51 3.64 -14.92
C SER A 69 1.92 3.13 -13.55
N PHE A 70 3.03 2.40 -13.47
CA PHE A 70 3.64 1.97 -12.21
C PHE A 70 3.76 3.13 -11.21
N LYS A 71 3.82 2.80 -9.92
CA LYS A 71 3.93 3.77 -8.83
C LYS A 71 5.02 4.81 -9.15
N PRO A 72 4.70 6.11 -9.02
CA PRO A 72 3.53 6.69 -8.35
C PRO A 72 2.44 7.19 -9.32
N TYR A 73 2.54 6.89 -10.62
CA TYR A 73 1.64 7.48 -11.60
C TYR A 73 0.23 6.87 -11.53
N GLY A 74 0.13 5.60 -11.14
CA GLY A 74 -1.14 4.91 -10.93
C GLY A 74 -2.03 5.61 -9.91
N ALA A 75 -1.44 6.23 -8.89
CA ALA A 75 -2.18 6.87 -7.81
C ALA A 75 -3.12 8.00 -8.22
N ALA A 76 -2.77 8.78 -9.26
CA ALA A 76 -3.67 9.80 -9.77
C ALA A 76 -4.99 9.19 -10.30
N VAL A 77 -4.91 8.00 -10.91
CA VAL A 77 -6.06 7.30 -11.48
C VAL A 77 -6.83 6.54 -10.41
N SER A 78 -6.12 5.87 -9.48
CA SER A 78 -6.75 5.13 -8.38
C SER A 78 -7.56 6.04 -7.45
N ALA A 79 -7.04 7.23 -7.10
CA ALA A 79 -7.78 8.16 -6.23
C ALA A 79 -9.05 8.71 -6.90
N ILE A 80 -9.07 8.84 -8.24
CA ILE A 80 -10.30 9.15 -8.97
C ILE A 80 -11.29 7.99 -8.87
N GLU A 81 -10.84 6.75 -9.02
CA GLU A 81 -11.70 5.57 -8.88
C GLU A 81 -12.30 5.43 -7.48
N HIS A 82 -11.51 5.71 -6.44
CA HIS A 82 -12.00 5.77 -5.06
C HIS A 82 -13.14 6.78 -4.91
N ALA A 83 -12.98 8.00 -5.44
CA ALA A 83 -14.01 9.03 -5.40
C ALA A 83 -15.28 8.64 -6.19
N LEU A 84 -15.14 7.94 -7.31
CA LEU A 84 -16.28 7.44 -8.07
C LEU A 84 -17.05 6.36 -7.29
N TRP A 85 -16.35 5.41 -6.66
CA TRP A 85 -17.00 4.42 -5.80
C TRP A 85 -17.64 5.03 -4.56
N ASP A 86 -17.01 6.05 -3.97
CA ASP A 86 -17.60 6.77 -2.85
C ASP A 86 -18.95 7.39 -3.25
N ILE A 87 -19.02 8.04 -4.42
CA ILE A 87 -20.30 8.53 -4.98
C ILE A 87 -21.28 7.40 -5.23
N ALA A 88 -20.85 6.31 -5.87
CA ALA A 88 -21.75 5.19 -6.20
C ALA A 88 -22.37 4.56 -4.94
N GLY A 89 -21.59 4.37 -3.88
CA GLY A 89 -22.08 3.89 -2.59
C GLY A 89 -23.02 4.90 -1.90
N LYS A 90 -22.66 6.19 -1.89
CA LYS A 90 -23.50 7.26 -1.35
C LYS A 90 -24.84 7.37 -2.08
N ALA A 91 -24.82 7.33 -3.41
CA ALA A 91 -26.02 7.36 -4.27
C ALA A 91 -26.93 6.14 -4.05
N ALA A 92 -26.34 4.96 -3.84
CA ALA A 92 -27.08 3.74 -3.54
C ALA A 92 -27.49 3.59 -2.07
N GLY A 93 -27.03 4.48 -1.18
CA GLY A 93 -27.29 4.40 0.26
C GLY A 93 -26.66 3.19 0.95
N VAL A 94 -25.57 2.64 0.39
CA VAL A 94 -24.89 1.44 0.91
C VAL A 94 -23.37 1.61 0.94
N PRO A 95 -22.67 0.92 1.86
CA PRO A 95 -21.20 0.88 1.82
C PRO A 95 -20.72 0.14 0.56
N VAL A 96 -19.59 0.58 0.01
CA VAL A 96 -19.06 0.12 -1.28
C VAL A 96 -18.85 -1.39 -1.35
N TYR A 97 -18.48 -2.06 -0.23
CA TYR A 97 -18.35 -3.52 -0.21
C TYR A 97 -19.64 -4.26 -0.61
N LYS A 98 -20.84 -3.64 -0.48
CA LYS A 98 -22.11 -4.21 -0.97
C LYS A 98 -22.20 -4.20 -2.49
N LEU A 99 -21.64 -3.17 -3.13
CA LEU A 99 -21.59 -3.05 -4.59
C LEU A 99 -20.49 -3.92 -5.20
N LEU A 100 -19.43 -4.21 -4.44
CA LEU A 100 -18.34 -5.13 -4.83
C LEU A 100 -18.70 -6.62 -4.63
N GLY A 101 -19.98 -6.99 -4.69
CA GLY A 101 -20.45 -8.38 -4.54
C GLY A 101 -20.73 -8.83 -3.10
N GLY A 102 -20.61 -7.93 -2.12
CA GLY A 102 -20.91 -8.21 -0.73
C GLY A 102 -19.69 -8.62 0.11
N LYS A 103 -19.80 -8.38 1.42
CA LYS A 103 -18.80 -8.82 2.39
C LYS A 103 -18.82 -10.35 2.56
N VAL A 104 -17.64 -10.95 2.66
CA VAL A 104 -17.47 -12.37 3.02
C VAL A 104 -16.94 -12.55 4.44
N ARG A 105 -16.68 -11.43 5.14
CA ARG A 105 -16.19 -11.34 6.51
C ARG A 105 -16.76 -10.10 7.19
N ASP A 106 -16.99 -10.17 8.50
CA ASP A 106 -17.51 -9.04 9.30
C ASP A 106 -16.41 -8.11 9.82
N LYS A 107 -15.16 -8.56 9.77
CA LYS A 107 -13.97 -7.79 10.13
C LYS A 107 -12.85 -8.11 9.15
N VAL A 108 -11.99 -7.14 8.88
CA VAL A 108 -10.81 -7.29 8.02
C VAL A 108 -9.55 -7.32 8.87
N ARG A 109 -8.56 -8.13 8.48
CA ARG A 109 -7.32 -8.31 9.25
C ARG A 109 -6.27 -7.31 8.77
N VAL A 110 -5.52 -6.74 9.69
CA VAL A 110 -4.46 -5.77 9.38
C VAL A 110 -3.14 -6.15 10.03
N TYR A 111 -2.04 -5.72 9.44
CA TYR A 111 -0.70 -5.85 10.03
C TYR A 111 -0.02 -4.48 10.15
N ASN A 112 0.98 -4.38 11.03
CA ASN A 112 1.73 -3.14 11.19
C ASN A 112 2.91 -3.06 10.22
N GLY A 113 2.87 -2.10 9.31
CA GLY A 113 4.04 -1.62 8.57
C GLY A 113 4.24 -0.10 8.65
N SER A 114 3.30 0.64 9.22
CA SER A 114 3.29 2.12 9.19
C SER A 114 3.36 2.78 10.57
N ILE A 115 2.95 2.11 11.64
CA ILE A 115 3.12 2.62 13.01
C ILE A 115 4.57 2.36 13.43
N ARG A 116 5.37 3.43 13.40
CA ARG A 116 6.81 3.42 13.64
C ARG A 116 7.20 4.45 14.67
N GLN A 117 8.28 4.16 15.38
CA GLN A 117 9.10 5.17 16.06
C GLN A 117 10.39 5.39 15.27
N LYS A 118 11.09 6.48 15.55
CA LYS A 118 12.42 6.69 14.97
C LYS A 118 13.40 5.70 15.60
N ARG A 119 13.86 4.73 14.81
CA ARG A 119 14.89 3.78 15.24
C ARG A 119 16.21 4.49 15.56
N THR A 120 16.91 4.03 16.60
CA THR A 120 18.15 4.61 17.15
C THR A 120 19.40 4.30 16.35
N GLY A 121 19.36 3.26 15.51
CA GLY A 121 20.47 2.80 14.70
C GLY A 121 20.08 1.63 13.80
N ASP A 122 21.06 0.94 13.24
CA ASP A 122 20.84 -0.21 12.35
C ASP A 122 21.53 -1.49 12.84
N ARG A 123 21.88 -1.57 14.14
CA ARG A 123 22.46 -2.78 14.74
C ARG A 123 21.36 -3.78 15.11
N PRO A 124 21.68 -5.08 15.28
CA PRO A 124 20.68 -6.10 15.64
C PRO A 124 19.83 -5.72 16.87
N GLU A 125 20.43 -5.12 17.90
CA GLU A 125 19.72 -4.65 19.09
C GLU A 125 18.75 -3.48 18.81
N ASP A 126 19.07 -2.63 17.82
CA ASP A 126 18.21 -1.52 17.41
C ASP A 126 16.97 -2.08 16.68
N TYR A 127 17.14 -3.12 15.84
CA TYR A 127 16.03 -3.83 15.19
C TYR A 127 15.16 -4.59 16.19
N ALA A 128 15.77 -5.28 17.16
CA ALA A 128 15.07 -5.98 18.23
C ALA A 128 14.23 -5.03 19.09
N ALA A 129 14.79 -3.87 19.46
CA ALA A 129 14.07 -2.84 20.21
C ALA A 129 12.90 -2.25 19.42
N ASP A 130 13.08 -2.04 18.11
CA ASP A 130 12.05 -1.50 17.23
C ASP A 130 10.84 -2.44 17.10
N VAL A 131 11.07 -3.74 16.82
CA VAL A 131 9.97 -4.71 16.74
C VAL A 131 9.34 -5.01 18.09
N LYS A 132 10.10 -4.92 19.20
CA LYS A 132 9.55 -4.99 20.55
C LYS A 132 8.53 -3.89 20.78
N TRP A 133 8.90 -2.65 20.45
CA TRP A 133 8.01 -1.50 20.58
C TRP A 133 6.77 -1.66 19.71
N MET A 134 6.90 -2.17 18.47
CA MET A 134 5.75 -2.44 17.60
C MET A 134 4.81 -3.51 18.15
N MET A 135 5.35 -4.57 18.76
CA MET A 135 4.57 -5.62 19.42
C MET A 135 3.78 -5.10 20.63
N GLU A 136 4.29 -4.07 21.31
CA GLU A 136 3.67 -3.48 22.51
C GLU A 136 2.60 -2.41 22.18
N GLN A 137 2.34 -2.14 20.91
CA GLN A 137 1.33 -1.15 20.50
C GLN A 137 -0.10 -1.61 20.84
N PRO A 138 -1.01 -0.68 21.23
CA PRO A 138 -2.35 -1.01 21.72
C PRO A 138 -3.26 -1.67 20.68
N GLN A 139 -2.93 -1.58 19.40
CA GLN A 139 -3.63 -2.25 18.30
C GLN A 139 -3.44 -3.78 18.31
N ASN A 140 -2.43 -4.29 19.05
CA ASN A 140 -2.14 -5.71 19.23
C ASN A 140 -2.04 -6.47 17.89
N PHE A 141 -1.08 -6.07 17.06
CA PHE A 141 -0.86 -6.66 15.74
C PHE A 141 -0.26 -8.07 15.83
N PHE A 142 -0.83 -9.01 15.07
CA PHE A 142 -0.37 -10.39 14.95
C PHE A 142 0.89 -10.50 14.11
N MET A 143 1.20 -9.45 13.35
CA MET A 143 2.33 -9.40 12.43
C MET A 143 2.88 -7.98 12.33
N VAL A 144 4.20 -7.88 12.28
CA VAL A 144 4.94 -6.66 11.92
C VAL A 144 5.73 -6.90 10.63
N LYS A 145 5.76 -5.89 9.75
CA LYS A 145 6.66 -5.83 8.60
C LYS A 145 7.84 -4.94 8.96
N GLN A 146 9.08 -5.33 8.69
CA GLN A 146 10.27 -4.50 8.97
C GLN A 146 11.14 -4.32 7.72
N GLY A 147 11.48 -3.06 7.42
CA GLY A 147 12.43 -2.72 6.36
C GLY A 147 13.85 -3.19 6.70
N ILE A 148 14.49 -3.91 5.80
CA ILE A 148 15.86 -4.43 5.90
C ILE A 148 16.60 -4.20 4.56
N SER A 149 17.91 -4.40 4.53
CA SER A 149 18.72 -4.34 3.30
C SER A 149 18.53 -3.00 2.57
N PHE A 150 18.24 -3.03 1.27
CA PHE A 150 18.05 -1.87 0.42
C PHE A 150 16.82 -1.02 0.78
N HIS A 151 15.81 -1.59 1.47
CA HIS A 151 14.70 -0.82 2.06
C HIS A 151 15.02 -0.23 3.45
N SER A 152 16.27 -0.27 3.90
CA SER A 152 16.66 0.33 5.18
C SER A 152 17.88 1.24 5.03
N ASN A 153 18.31 1.86 6.12
CA ASN A 153 19.53 2.67 6.13
C ASN A 153 20.80 1.82 6.21
N MET A 154 20.69 0.50 6.44
CA MET A 154 21.86 -0.35 6.66
C MET A 154 22.82 -0.41 5.46
N LYS A 155 22.30 -0.24 4.25
CA LYS A 155 23.12 -0.07 3.03
C LYS A 155 24.11 1.09 3.12
N ASP A 156 23.77 2.13 3.89
CA ASP A 156 24.57 3.34 4.08
C ASP A 156 25.39 3.28 5.38
N THR A 157 24.79 2.75 6.45
CA THR A 157 25.35 2.81 7.81
C THR A 157 26.26 1.65 8.15
N ILE A 158 26.14 0.51 7.46
CA ILE A 158 27.02 -0.64 7.65
C ILE A 158 28.17 -0.54 6.65
N GLU A 159 29.39 -0.47 7.19
CA GLU A 159 30.60 -0.41 6.38
C GLU A 159 30.68 -1.61 5.45
N ASP A 160 30.98 -1.36 4.17
CA ASP A 160 31.08 -2.38 3.12
C ASP A 160 29.87 -3.31 3.01
N PHE A 161 28.65 -2.83 3.24
CA PHE A 161 27.42 -3.64 3.16
C PHE A 161 27.25 -4.37 1.81
N HIS A 162 27.55 -3.70 0.70
CA HIS A 162 27.46 -4.24 -0.66
C HIS A 162 28.61 -3.75 -1.53
N TYR A 163 28.90 -4.47 -2.61
CA TYR A 163 29.89 -4.10 -3.64
C TYR A 163 29.31 -3.22 -4.76
N GLY A 164 28.00 -2.93 -4.70
CA GLY A 164 27.34 -1.96 -5.58
C GLY A 164 27.89 -0.54 -5.45
N VAL A 165 27.59 0.29 -6.45
CA VAL A 165 28.05 1.68 -6.49
C VAL A 165 27.31 2.51 -5.44
N LYS A 166 28.05 3.10 -4.49
CA LYS A 166 27.48 4.10 -3.58
C LYS A 166 27.23 5.39 -4.33
N GLN A 167 25.99 5.84 -4.37
CA GLN A 167 25.61 7.09 -5.03
C GLN A 167 25.14 8.13 -4.03
N LYS A 168 25.37 9.41 -4.34
CA LYS A 168 24.81 10.50 -3.53
C LYS A 168 23.29 10.45 -3.63
N LYS A 169 22.59 10.46 -2.49
CA LYS A 169 21.12 10.46 -2.45
C LYS A 169 20.58 11.59 -3.32
N ALA A 170 19.83 11.23 -4.37
CA ALA A 170 19.21 12.17 -5.31
C ALA A 170 17.94 12.82 -4.73
N GLY A 171 17.55 12.49 -3.49
CA GLY A 171 16.28 12.91 -2.90
C GLY A 171 15.07 12.10 -3.36
N TYR A 172 15.29 11.04 -4.14
CA TYR A 172 14.27 10.09 -4.58
C TYR A 172 14.61 8.69 -4.07
N HIS A 173 13.60 7.96 -3.60
CA HIS A 173 13.71 6.51 -3.35
C HIS A 173 13.81 5.78 -4.69
N GLY A 174 14.63 4.74 -4.83
CA GLY A 174 14.64 3.92 -6.04
C GLY A 174 15.93 3.12 -6.31
N ALA A 175 16.04 2.63 -7.55
CA ALA A 175 16.99 1.63 -8.07
C ALA A 175 18.49 1.97 -8.00
N MET A 176 18.88 3.03 -7.30
CA MET A 176 20.29 3.41 -7.14
C MET A 176 21.00 2.56 -6.07
N ASP A 177 20.21 1.99 -5.16
CA ASP A 177 20.67 1.14 -4.07
C ASP A 177 20.59 -0.34 -4.50
N GLN A 178 21.58 -0.79 -5.28
CA GLN A 178 21.63 -2.17 -5.78
C GLN A 178 23.07 -2.69 -5.86
N GLY A 179 23.22 -4.01 -5.75
CA GLY A 179 24.53 -4.64 -5.94
C GLY A 179 24.68 -5.97 -5.21
N MET A 180 25.81 -6.64 -5.47
CA MET A 180 26.16 -7.86 -4.76
C MET A 180 26.39 -7.55 -3.28
N ILE A 181 25.73 -8.29 -2.40
CA ILE A 181 25.85 -8.09 -0.95
C ILE A 181 27.16 -8.71 -0.46
N SER A 182 27.89 -7.99 0.39
CA SER A 182 29.15 -8.51 0.94
C SER A 182 28.89 -9.58 2.01
N GLU A 183 29.91 -10.36 2.35
CA GLU A 183 29.81 -11.30 3.47
C GLU A 183 29.42 -10.59 4.79
N ARG A 184 29.96 -9.40 5.01
CA ARG A 184 29.64 -8.59 6.18
C ARG A 184 28.18 -8.13 6.17
N GLY A 185 27.70 -7.58 5.05
CA GLY A 185 26.30 -7.16 4.91
C GLY A 185 25.33 -8.33 5.08
N PHE A 186 25.69 -9.49 4.51
CA PHE A 186 24.92 -10.72 4.65
C PHE A 186 24.79 -11.17 6.11
N ASN A 187 25.91 -11.27 6.83
CA ASN A 187 25.92 -11.68 8.23
C ASN A 187 25.16 -10.67 9.10
N HIS A 188 25.34 -9.37 8.86
CA HIS A 188 24.61 -8.32 9.58
C HIS A 188 23.10 -8.43 9.43
N MET A 189 22.60 -8.64 8.20
CA MET A 189 21.17 -8.85 7.98
C MET A 189 20.66 -10.09 8.73
N LEU A 190 21.41 -11.19 8.69
CA LEU A 190 21.03 -12.42 9.40
C LEU A 190 20.95 -12.19 10.91
N ASP A 191 21.92 -11.47 11.48
CA ASP A 191 21.94 -11.11 12.91
C ASP A 191 20.74 -10.23 13.29
N CYS A 192 20.36 -9.26 12.45
CA CYS A 192 19.15 -8.46 12.66
C CYS A 192 17.87 -9.33 12.63
N VAL A 193 17.77 -10.28 11.70
CA VAL A 193 16.63 -11.22 11.65
C VAL A 193 16.56 -12.07 12.90
N ILE A 194 17.70 -12.60 13.36
CA ILE A 194 17.79 -13.39 14.60
C ILE A 194 17.28 -12.55 15.78
N ALA A 195 17.82 -11.34 15.96
CA ALA A 195 17.49 -10.49 17.08
C ALA A 195 15.99 -10.10 17.10
N MET A 196 15.40 -9.80 15.94
CA MET A 196 13.96 -9.56 15.84
C MET A 196 13.14 -10.80 16.20
N LYS A 197 13.54 -11.98 15.71
CA LYS A 197 12.82 -13.24 15.97
C LYS A 197 12.91 -13.68 17.43
N GLU A 198 14.03 -13.44 18.11
CA GLU A 198 14.18 -13.70 19.54
C GLU A 198 13.21 -12.87 20.39
N VAL A 199 12.99 -11.61 20.01
CA VAL A 199 12.02 -10.72 20.67
C VAL A 199 10.58 -11.13 20.39
N LEU A 200 10.25 -11.36 19.13
CA LEU A 200 8.87 -11.61 18.70
C LEU A 200 8.38 -13.02 19.07
N GLY A 201 9.30 -13.99 19.12
CA GLY A 201 9.00 -15.39 19.38
C GLY A 201 7.98 -15.96 18.39
N ASP A 202 7.00 -16.68 18.94
CA ASP A 202 5.82 -17.22 18.25
C ASP A 202 4.55 -16.37 18.45
N LYS A 203 4.67 -15.22 19.12
CA LYS A 203 3.54 -14.34 19.45
C LYS A 203 3.15 -13.41 18.31
N VAL A 204 4.16 -12.88 17.60
CA VAL A 204 3.99 -11.94 16.50
C VAL A 204 4.83 -12.40 15.31
N SER A 205 4.18 -12.53 14.15
CA SER A 205 4.80 -12.90 12.91
C SER A 205 5.66 -11.75 12.34
N LEU A 206 6.72 -12.11 11.61
CA LEU A 206 7.64 -11.14 10.99
C LEU A 206 7.63 -11.28 9.47
N ALA A 207 7.38 -10.18 8.78
CA ALA A 207 7.70 -10.02 7.36
C ALA A 207 8.89 -9.07 7.20
N LEU A 208 9.69 -9.29 6.14
CA LEU A 208 10.80 -8.40 5.81
C LEU A 208 10.53 -7.69 4.49
N ASP A 209 10.55 -6.38 4.53
CA ASP A 209 10.61 -5.53 3.35
C ASP A 209 12.07 -5.34 2.97
N CYS A 210 12.53 -6.09 1.97
CA CYS A 210 13.96 -6.13 1.62
C CYS A 210 14.36 -5.01 0.66
N GLY A 211 13.38 -4.45 -0.06
CA GLY A 211 13.55 -3.42 -1.08
C GLY A 211 14.22 -3.95 -2.36
N PRO A 212 13.93 -3.30 -3.50
CA PRO A 212 14.55 -3.68 -4.76
C PRO A 212 16.05 -3.42 -4.73
N GLY A 213 16.81 -4.22 -5.48
CA GLY A 213 18.26 -4.02 -5.66
C GLY A 213 19.12 -5.24 -5.41
N TRP A 214 18.52 -6.36 -4.98
CA TRP A 214 19.26 -7.60 -4.80
C TRP A 214 19.66 -8.21 -6.15
N MET A 215 20.87 -8.75 -6.18
CA MET A 215 21.25 -9.70 -7.21
C MET A 215 20.64 -11.07 -6.89
N LEU A 216 20.13 -11.76 -7.90
CA LEU A 216 19.41 -13.04 -7.73
C LEU A 216 20.17 -14.09 -6.89
N PRO A 217 21.50 -14.30 -7.07
CA PRO A 217 22.25 -15.25 -6.24
C PRO A 217 22.22 -14.91 -4.75
N ASP A 218 22.30 -13.62 -4.39
CA ASP A 218 22.26 -13.18 -3.00
C ASP A 218 20.87 -13.32 -2.40
N ALA A 219 19.83 -13.02 -3.19
CA ALA A 219 18.44 -13.21 -2.78
C ALA A 219 18.15 -14.68 -2.46
N ILE A 220 18.59 -15.61 -3.33
CA ILE A 220 18.47 -17.06 -3.10
C ILE A 220 19.21 -17.47 -1.82
N LYS A 221 20.46 -17.00 -1.65
CA LYS A 221 21.28 -17.33 -0.49
C LYS A 221 20.62 -16.87 0.81
N PHE A 222 20.09 -15.64 0.85
CA PHE A 222 19.44 -15.09 2.02
C PHE A 222 18.12 -15.80 2.31
N ALA A 223 17.28 -16.01 1.28
CA ALA A 223 15.98 -16.66 1.43
C ALA A 223 16.08 -18.06 2.04
N ARG A 224 17.09 -18.84 1.62
CA ARG A 224 17.44 -20.14 2.22
C ARG A 224 17.93 -20.03 3.66
N ALA A 225 18.81 -19.05 3.94
CA ALA A 225 19.37 -18.88 5.27
C ALA A 225 18.31 -18.55 6.34
N VAL A 226 17.19 -17.96 5.94
CA VAL A 226 16.11 -17.55 6.84
C VAL A 226 14.94 -18.53 6.95
N GLU A 227 14.96 -19.66 6.23
CA GLU A 227 13.85 -20.64 6.22
C GLU A 227 13.45 -21.11 7.62
N LYS A 228 14.44 -21.34 8.48
CA LYS A 228 14.23 -21.81 9.86
C LYS A 228 13.51 -20.79 10.77
N TYR A 229 13.39 -19.53 10.35
CA TYR A 229 12.75 -18.47 11.14
C TYR A 229 11.25 -18.30 10.85
N ASN A 230 10.73 -19.04 9.85
CA ASN A 230 9.32 -19.01 9.48
C ASN A 230 8.80 -17.57 9.28
N LEU A 231 9.49 -16.80 8.43
CA LEU A 231 9.07 -15.45 8.07
C LEU A 231 7.80 -15.52 7.23
N MET A 232 6.93 -14.51 7.38
CA MET A 232 5.71 -14.39 6.59
C MET A 232 6.03 -14.20 5.11
N TRP A 233 7.02 -13.36 4.80
CA TRP A 233 7.57 -13.22 3.46
C TRP A 233 8.88 -12.41 3.44
N LEU A 234 9.53 -12.47 2.28
CA LEU A 234 10.55 -11.54 1.81
C LEU A 234 9.97 -10.72 0.65
N GLU A 235 9.89 -9.41 0.83
CA GLU A 235 9.21 -8.49 -0.09
C GLU A 235 10.20 -7.71 -0.95
N ASP A 236 9.83 -7.57 -2.22
CA ASP A 236 10.44 -6.66 -3.19
C ASP A 236 11.95 -6.84 -3.42
N MET A 237 12.50 -8.03 -3.16
CA MET A 237 13.95 -8.27 -3.25
C MET A 237 14.56 -7.89 -4.62
N LEU A 238 13.90 -8.25 -5.73
CA LEU A 238 14.46 -8.08 -7.07
C LEU A 238 13.97 -6.79 -7.75
N THR A 239 12.66 -6.68 -7.97
CA THR A 239 11.99 -5.49 -8.51
C THR A 239 10.89 -5.09 -7.57
N GLY A 240 10.71 -3.80 -7.34
CA GLY A 240 9.87 -3.30 -6.26
C GLY A 240 9.74 -1.80 -6.36
N ASP A 241 9.31 -1.16 -5.29
CA ASP A 241 9.26 0.30 -5.09
C ASP A 241 9.89 1.18 -6.21
N TYR A 242 9.02 1.87 -6.97
CA TYR A 242 9.38 2.74 -8.11
C TYR A 242 10.13 2.11 -9.30
N VAL A 243 10.31 0.77 -9.34
CA VAL A 243 10.81 0.06 -10.53
C VAL A 243 9.65 -0.10 -11.53
N PRO A 244 9.75 0.48 -12.76
CA PRO A 244 8.62 0.56 -13.69
C PRO A 244 8.38 -0.73 -14.48
N TRP A 245 8.75 -1.87 -13.92
CA TRP A 245 8.64 -3.20 -14.53
C TRP A 245 8.81 -4.27 -13.44
N VAL A 246 8.51 -5.51 -13.82
CA VAL A 246 8.66 -6.68 -12.96
C VAL A 246 9.49 -7.73 -13.69
N ASN A 247 10.24 -8.56 -12.95
CA ASN A 247 10.96 -9.71 -13.50
C ASN A 247 10.35 -11.06 -13.08
N PRO A 248 9.22 -11.52 -13.63
CA PRO A 248 8.58 -12.76 -13.21
C PRO A 248 9.50 -14.00 -13.29
N GLN A 249 10.40 -14.03 -14.28
CA GLN A 249 11.31 -15.16 -14.49
C GLN A 249 12.34 -15.28 -13.35
N ALA A 250 12.98 -14.17 -12.98
CA ALA A 250 13.91 -14.16 -11.85
C ALA A 250 13.19 -14.39 -10.51
N TYR A 251 11.99 -13.83 -10.34
CA TYR A 251 11.15 -14.12 -9.18
C TYR A 251 10.80 -15.59 -9.08
N ARG A 252 10.44 -16.25 -10.20
CA ARG A 252 10.15 -17.68 -10.22
C ARG A 252 11.35 -18.51 -9.80
N GLU A 253 12.55 -18.18 -10.28
CA GLU A 253 13.77 -18.85 -9.85
C GLU A 253 14.00 -18.68 -8.33
N LEU A 254 13.89 -17.45 -7.82
CA LEU A 254 13.99 -17.18 -6.39
C LEU A 254 12.96 -17.98 -5.57
N THR A 255 11.69 -17.88 -5.94
CA THR A 255 10.56 -18.52 -5.25
C THR A 255 10.66 -20.04 -5.24
N THR A 256 11.21 -20.66 -6.28
CA THR A 256 11.39 -22.12 -6.32
C THR A 256 12.66 -22.60 -5.61
N SER A 257 13.55 -21.68 -5.23
CA SER A 257 14.81 -21.99 -4.56
C SER A 257 14.70 -22.13 -3.04
N THR A 258 13.58 -21.71 -2.44
CA THR A 258 13.36 -21.63 -0.99
C THR A 258 11.93 -22.00 -0.59
N SER A 259 11.72 -22.37 0.67
CA SER A 259 10.38 -22.46 1.27
C SER A 259 9.86 -21.13 1.84
N THR A 260 10.72 -20.13 2.04
CA THR A 260 10.32 -18.80 2.52
C THR A 260 9.45 -18.12 1.45
N PRO A 261 8.24 -17.62 1.78
CA PRO A 261 7.38 -16.97 0.79
C PRO A 261 8.03 -15.71 0.20
N ILE A 262 7.95 -15.56 -1.12
CA ILE A 262 8.38 -14.36 -1.82
C ILE A 262 7.16 -13.50 -2.16
N HIS A 263 7.29 -12.20 -1.90
CA HIS A 263 6.25 -11.18 -2.02
C HIS A 263 6.68 -10.06 -2.97
N THR A 264 5.75 -9.53 -3.77
CA THR A 264 5.93 -8.25 -4.47
C THR A 264 4.58 -7.66 -4.89
N GLY A 265 4.55 -6.38 -5.29
CA GLY A 265 3.50 -5.87 -6.18
C GLY A 265 2.88 -4.53 -5.82
N GLU A 266 3.35 -3.85 -4.78
CA GLU A 266 2.84 -2.54 -4.37
C GLU A 266 2.87 -1.50 -5.50
N GLN A 267 3.88 -1.57 -6.36
CA GLN A 267 4.16 -0.62 -7.43
C GLN A 267 3.45 -0.91 -8.75
N ILE A 268 2.84 -2.10 -8.89
CA ILE A 268 2.38 -2.63 -10.17
C ILE A 268 1.01 -2.05 -10.53
N TYR A 269 0.94 -1.47 -11.74
CA TYR A 269 -0.30 -0.91 -12.28
C TYR A 269 -1.07 -1.92 -13.14
N LEU A 270 -2.38 -2.07 -12.89
CA LEU A 270 -3.32 -2.94 -13.61
C LEU A 270 -3.03 -4.44 -13.55
N ARG A 271 -4.11 -5.24 -13.59
CA ARG A 271 -4.05 -6.71 -13.62
C ARG A 271 -3.20 -7.31 -14.74
N HIS A 272 -3.03 -6.59 -15.85
CA HIS A 272 -2.23 -7.05 -16.99
C HIS A 272 -0.77 -7.29 -16.59
N ASN A 273 -0.22 -6.45 -15.71
CA ASN A 273 1.16 -6.57 -15.23
C ASN A 273 1.30 -7.59 -14.09
N PHE A 274 0.20 -8.05 -13.49
CA PHE A 274 0.17 -9.18 -12.56
C PHE A 274 0.05 -10.54 -13.25
N LYS A 275 -0.39 -10.57 -14.51
CA LYS A 275 -0.72 -11.80 -15.22
C LYS A 275 0.43 -12.81 -15.20
N GLU A 276 1.62 -12.40 -15.62
CA GLU A 276 2.78 -13.29 -15.69
C GLU A 276 3.25 -13.71 -14.29
N LEU A 277 3.22 -12.81 -13.30
CA LEU A 277 3.53 -13.15 -11.91
C LEU A 277 2.63 -14.28 -11.39
N ILE A 278 1.34 -14.20 -11.70
CA ILE A 278 0.32 -15.13 -11.22
C ILE A 278 0.36 -16.45 -11.99
N GLU A 279 0.26 -16.40 -13.32
CA GLU A 279 0.12 -17.60 -14.17
C GLU A 279 1.38 -18.47 -14.16
N THR A 280 2.56 -17.87 -13.94
CA THR A 280 3.83 -18.62 -13.79
C THR A 280 4.14 -18.96 -12.33
N GLN A 281 3.29 -18.57 -11.38
CA GLN A 281 3.52 -18.56 -9.93
C GLN A 281 4.95 -18.10 -9.57
N ALA A 282 5.33 -16.95 -10.12
CA ALA A 282 6.62 -16.32 -9.89
C ALA A 282 6.82 -15.95 -8.42
N VAL A 283 5.74 -15.73 -7.69
CA VAL A 283 5.72 -15.40 -6.26
C VAL A 283 4.72 -16.29 -5.51
N ARG A 284 4.69 -16.18 -4.17
CA ARG A 284 3.67 -16.83 -3.34
C ARG A 284 2.65 -15.86 -2.77
N ILE A 285 3.02 -14.59 -2.69
CA ILE A 285 2.17 -13.52 -2.19
C ILE A 285 2.29 -12.32 -3.13
N ILE A 286 1.19 -11.65 -3.41
CA ILE A 286 1.19 -10.34 -4.03
C ILE A 286 0.54 -9.31 -3.11
N GLY A 287 1.08 -8.08 -3.15
CA GLY A 287 0.59 -6.98 -2.32
C GLY A 287 0.27 -5.72 -3.13
N PRO A 288 -0.67 -5.77 -4.09
CA PRO A 288 -1.10 -4.56 -4.78
C PRO A 288 -1.63 -3.52 -3.80
N ASP A 289 -1.34 -2.26 -4.09
CA ASP A 289 -1.92 -1.12 -3.40
C ASP A 289 -3.21 -0.66 -4.12
N PRO A 290 -4.38 -0.57 -3.46
CA PRO A 290 -5.58 -0.05 -4.10
C PRO A 290 -5.42 1.40 -4.57
N ALA A 291 -4.59 2.19 -3.88
CA ALA A 291 -4.27 3.56 -4.21
C ALA A 291 -3.22 3.69 -5.33
N ASP A 292 -2.68 2.61 -5.90
CA ASP A 292 -1.78 2.68 -7.08
C ASP A 292 -2.22 1.77 -8.21
N ILE A 293 -2.78 0.58 -7.97
CA ILE A 293 -3.09 -0.46 -8.98
C ILE A 293 -4.08 -0.01 -10.08
N GLY A 294 -4.82 1.06 -9.83
CA GLY A 294 -5.97 1.50 -10.64
C GLY A 294 -7.28 1.50 -9.86
N GLY A 295 -7.24 1.36 -8.53
CA GLY A 295 -8.41 1.39 -7.67
C GLY A 295 -8.88 0.03 -7.15
N ILE A 296 -9.95 0.05 -6.35
CA ILE A 296 -10.43 -1.11 -5.61
C ILE A 296 -11.01 -2.21 -6.51
N ALA A 297 -11.58 -1.86 -7.66
CA ALA A 297 -12.05 -2.85 -8.62
C ALA A 297 -10.87 -3.66 -9.21
N GLU A 298 -9.78 -2.99 -9.61
CA GLU A 298 -8.55 -3.66 -10.08
C GLU A 298 -7.96 -4.57 -9.03
N LEU A 299 -7.85 -4.09 -7.78
CA LEU A 299 -7.37 -4.93 -6.69
C LEU A 299 -8.21 -6.20 -6.53
N LYS A 300 -9.54 -6.08 -6.53
CA LYS A 300 -10.43 -7.23 -6.41
C LYS A 300 -10.23 -8.22 -7.56
N TRP A 301 -10.16 -7.77 -8.81
CA TRP A 301 -9.96 -8.66 -9.95
C TRP A 301 -8.62 -9.40 -9.89
N VAL A 302 -7.56 -8.71 -9.45
CA VAL A 302 -6.25 -9.33 -9.24
C VAL A 302 -6.30 -10.37 -8.12
N ALA A 303 -7.00 -10.08 -7.02
CA ALA A 303 -7.15 -11.00 -5.89
C ALA A 303 -7.89 -12.30 -6.27
N GLU A 304 -8.96 -12.20 -7.06
CA GLU A 304 -9.70 -13.36 -7.57
C GLU A 304 -8.83 -14.19 -8.54
N HIS A 305 -8.06 -13.53 -9.41
CA HIS A 305 -7.13 -14.21 -10.31
C HIS A 305 -6.03 -14.95 -9.54
N ALA A 306 -5.44 -14.30 -8.54
CA ALA A 306 -4.44 -14.90 -7.65
C ALA A 306 -4.99 -16.09 -6.86
N TYR A 307 -6.26 -16.02 -6.42
CA TYR A 307 -6.91 -17.09 -5.68
C TYR A 307 -6.98 -18.39 -6.49
N MET A 308 -7.30 -18.31 -7.78
CA MET A 308 -7.30 -19.47 -8.69
C MET A 308 -5.93 -20.14 -8.84
N HIS A 309 -4.84 -19.45 -8.50
CA HIS A 309 -3.46 -19.91 -8.64
C HIS A 309 -2.79 -20.24 -7.29
N SER A 310 -3.57 -20.29 -6.19
CA SER A 310 -3.05 -20.48 -4.83
C SER A 310 -2.03 -19.42 -4.39
N ILE A 311 -2.17 -18.18 -4.90
CA ILE A 311 -1.32 -17.04 -4.52
C ILE A 311 -2.06 -16.22 -3.47
N LEU A 312 -1.34 -15.89 -2.40
CA LEU A 312 -1.84 -15.12 -1.26
C LEU A 312 -1.87 -13.63 -1.57
N MET A 313 -2.74 -12.90 -0.86
CA MET A 313 -2.93 -11.46 -0.98
C MET A 313 -2.59 -10.77 0.33
N ALA A 314 -1.64 -9.83 0.28
CA ALA A 314 -1.33 -8.92 1.38
C ALA A 314 -1.33 -7.47 0.86
N PRO A 315 -2.51 -6.86 0.64
CA PRO A 315 -2.58 -5.53 0.05
C PRO A 315 -1.71 -4.51 0.76
N HIS A 316 -0.90 -3.78 -0.02
CA HIS A 316 -0.15 -2.64 0.48
C HIS A 316 -1.11 -1.52 0.88
N GLY A 317 -0.69 -0.72 1.85
CA GLY A 317 -1.50 0.35 2.41
C GLY A 317 -0.69 1.41 3.15
N THR A 318 0.63 1.29 3.22
CA THR A 318 1.46 2.33 3.83
C THR A 318 1.24 3.65 3.08
N ALA A 319 1.13 4.75 3.82
CA ALA A 319 0.92 6.09 3.29
C ALA A 319 -0.38 6.34 2.49
N ASN A 320 -1.29 5.38 2.34
CA ASN A 320 -2.61 5.61 1.71
C ASN A 320 -3.53 6.61 2.44
N GLY A 321 -3.12 7.01 3.65
CA GLY A 321 -3.87 7.93 4.49
C GLY A 321 -5.21 7.35 4.98
N LEU A 322 -6.01 8.20 5.61
CA LEU A 322 -7.22 7.76 6.29
C LEU A 322 -8.37 7.52 5.32
N LEU A 323 -8.47 8.24 4.20
CA LEU A 323 -9.49 7.92 3.20
C LEU A 323 -9.13 6.65 2.43
N GLY A 324 -7.84 6.41 2.18
CA GLY A 324 -7.36 5.15 1.64
C GLY A 324 -7.61 3.95 2.55
N LEU A 325 -7.66 4.16 3.88
CA LEU A 325 -8.12 3.14 4.83
C LEU A 325 -9.56 2.69 4.55
N GLY A 326 -10.46 3.63 4.24
CA GLY A 326 -11.85 3.32 3.85
C GLY A 326 -11.92 2.44 2.59
N ALA A 327 -11.08 2.74 1.59
CA ALA A 327 -10.94 1.93 0.37
C ALA A 327 -10.43 0.51 0.68
N LEU A 328 -9.37 0.39 1.49
CA LEU A 328 -8.82 -0.90 1.92
C LEU A 328 -9.85 -1.74 2.68
N ILE A 329 -10.57 -1.16 3.65
CA ILE A 329 -11.60 -1.87 4.42
C ILE A 329 -12.68 -2.42 3.48
N ASN A 330 -13.19 -1.58 2.57
CA ASN A 330 -14.27 -1.97 1.66
C ASN A 330 -13.83 -3.10 0.71
N VAL A 331 -12.68 -2.99 0.05
CA VAL A 331 -12.24 -4.02 -0.89
C VAL A 331 -11.87 -5.31 -0.17
N CYS A 332 -11.13 -5.22 0.94
CA CYS A 332 -10.68 -6.37 1.74
C CYS A 332 -11.83 -7.12 2.42
N ALA A 333 -12.98 -6.48 2.64
CA ALA A 333 -14.20 -7.15 3.11
C ALA A 333 -14.72 -8.20 2.11
N THR A 334 -14.36 -8.05 0.82
CA THR A 334 -14.92 -8.87 -0.28
C THR A 334 -13.93 -9.87 -0.87
N LEU A 335 -12.66 -9.84 -0.46
CA LEU A 335 -11.62 -10.69 -1.05
C LEU A 335 -11.77 -12.16 -0.66
N PRO A 336 -11.34 -13.11 -1.50
CA PRO A 336 -11.43 -14.54 -1.20
C PRO A 336 -10.48 -14.99 -0.06
N ALA A 337 -10.42 -16.29 0.19
CA ALA A 337 -9.70 -16.87 1.34
C ALA A 337 -8.16 -16.76 1.24
N ASN A 338 -7.61 -16.33 0.09
CA ASN A 338 -6.17 -16.04 -0.04
C ASN A 338 -5.75 -14.71 0.59
N TYR A 339 -6.69 -13.89 1.06
CA TYR A 339 -6.38 -12.67 1.81
C TYR A 339 -5.78 -12.97 3.19
N ILE A 340 -4.57 -12.47 3.43
CA ILE A 340 -3.86 -12.57 4.71
C ILE A 340 -4.31 -11.43 5.62
N ALA A 341 -3.93 -10.21 5.26
CA ALA A 341 -4.18 -8.95 5.96
C ALA A 341 -3.72 -7.81 5.04
N PHE A 342 -4.21 -6.58 5.23
CA PHE A 342 -3.63 -5.41 4.56
C PHE A 342 -2.70 -4.62 5.48
N GLU A 343 -1.73 -3.90 4.90
CA GLU A 343 -0.84 -3.01 5.65
C GLU A 343 -1.61 -1.81 6.18
N TYR A 344 -1.64 -1.60 7.49
CA TYR A 344 -2.46 -0.55 8.10
C TYR A 344 -1.93 0.87 7.79
N PRO A 345 -2.64 1.72 7.02
CA PRO A 345 -2.33 3.14 6.93
C PRO A 345 -2.60 3.84 8.26
N SER A 346 -1.64 4.62 8.73
CA SER A 346 -1.83 5.55 9.86
C SER A 346 -1.88 6.99 9.38
N ALA A 347 -2.53 7.86 10.15
CA ALA A 347 -2.50 9.30 9.93
C ALA A 347 -1.04 9.80 9.87
N SER A 348 -0.72 10.66 8.89
CA SER A 348 0.62 11.25 8.80
C SER A 348 0.90 12.27 9.90
N ASP A 349 -0.17 12.90 10.37
CA ASP A 349 -0.19 13.93 11.39
C ASP A 349 -1.47 13.74 12.22
N THR A 350 -1.40 13.91 13.54
CA THR A 350 -2.51 13.53 14.45
C THR A 350 -3.80 14.31 14.23
N TRP A 351 -3.73 15.53 13.69
CA TRP A 351 -4.91 16.35 13.40
C TRP A 351 -5.79 15.79 12.30
N TRP A 352 -5.31 14.82 11.50
CA TRP A 352 -6.16 14.12 10.54
C TRP A 352 -7.32 13.36 11.22
N GLU A 353 -7.11 12.87 12.45
CA GLU A 353 -8.15 12.17 13.20
C GLU A 353 -9.30 13.10 13.61
N ASP A 354 -9.04 14.40 13.73
CA ASP A 354 -10.05 15.42 14.01
C ASP A 354 -10.82 15.86 12.75
N LEU A 355 -10.26 15.64 11.55
CA LEU A 355 -10.87 16.02 10.28
C LEU A 355 -11.74 14.91 9.66
N VAL A 356 -11.39 13.65 9.89
CA VAL A 356 -12.05 12.53 9.23
C VAL A 356 -13.31 12.12 9.97
N ILE A 357 -14.45 12.26 9.29
CA ILE A 357 -15.76 11.86 9.78
C ILE A 357 -15.92 10.35 9.58
N GLY A 358 -16.47 9.67 10.58
CA GLY A 358 -16.76 8.23 10.54
C GLY A 358 -15.59 7.35 11.01
N LEU A 359 -14.43 7.93 11.32
CA LEU A 359 -13.31 7.20 11.91
C LEU A 359 -13.57 6.97 13.42
N PRO A 360 -13.59 5.72 13.91
CA PRO A 360 -13.67 5.47 15.34
C PRO A 360 -12.33 5.79 16.03
N PRO A 361 -12.33 6.25 17.30
CA PRO A 361 -11.10 6.62 18.02
C PRO A 361 -10.03 5.54 18.10
N GLN A 362 -10.44 4.26 18.06
CA GLN A 362 -9.55 3.12 17.92
C GLN A 362 -10.12 2.15 16.90
N ILE A 363 -9.70 2.31 15.64
CA ILE A 363 -10.21 1.47 14.54
C ILE A 363 -9.60 0.06 14.51
N VAL A 364 -8.35 -0.10 14.97
CA VAL A 364 -7.68 -1.39 15.03
C VAL A 364 -7.68 -1.94 16.45
N LYS A 365 -8.21 -3.15 16.60
CA LYS A 365 -8.14 -3.93 17.84
C LYS A 365 -7.84 -5.39 17.52
N ASP A 366 -6.81 -5.93 18.18
CA ASP A 366 -6.38 -7.33 18.01
C ASP A 366 -6.13 -7.68 16.53
N SER A 367 -5.47 -6.79 15.79
CA SER A 367 -5.23 -6.90 14.33
C SER A 367 -6.47 -6.90 13.45
N MET A 368 -7.63 -6.51 13.97
CA MET A 368 -8.87 -6.52 13.24
C MET A 368 -9.45 -5.12 13.16
N VAL A 369 -10.07 -4.81 12.03
CA VAL A 369 -10.84 -3.60 11.78
C VAL A 369 -12.28 -3.99 11.48
N ASP A 370 -13.23 -3.34 12.17
CA ASP A 370 -14.64 -3.45 11.87
C ASP A 370 -14.96 -2.76 10.53
N LEU A 371 -15.98 -3.28 9.82
CA LEU A 371 -16.40 -2.65 8.58
C LEU A 371 -17.08 -1.30 8.85
N LEU A 372 -16.87 -0.36 7.93
CA LEU A 372 -17.56 0.92 7.94
C LEU A 372 -18.94 0.75 7.30
N GLU A 373 -20.00 0.98 8.07
CA GLU A 373 -21.39 0.74 7.62
C GLU A 373 -22.01 1.94 6.90
N ALA A 374 -21.42 3.12 7.03
CA ALA A 374 -21.88 4.32 6.34
C ALA A 374 -21.77 4.17 4.81
N PRO A 375 -22.69 4.79 4.03
CA PRO A 375 -22.64 4.74 2.57
C PRO A 375 -21.31 5.24 1.98
N GLY A 376 -20.98 4.73 0.79
CA GLY A 376 -19.72 5.08 0.12
C GLY A 376 -18.54 4.29 0.69
N LEU A 377 -17.37 4.94 0.77
CA LEU A 377 -16.18 4.34 1.40
C LEU A 377 -16.26 4.34 2.93
N GLY A 378 -17.29 4.97 3.50
CA GLY A 378 -17.62 4.95 4.92
C GLY A 378 -16.88 5.99 5.76
N LEU A 379 -16.01 6.79 5.14
CA LEU A 379 -15.33 7.94 5.75
C LEU A 379 -15.61 9.20 4.92
N ASP A 380 -15.62 10.34 5.59
CA ASP A 380 -15.75 11.66 4.96
C ASP A 380 -14.79 12.68 5.61
N ILE A 381 -14.80 13.93 5.14
CA ILE A 381 -14.00 15.03 5.71
C ILE A 381 -14.92 16.16 6.20
N ASP A 382 -14.64 16.67 7.40
CA ASP A 382 -15.21 17.94 7.86
C ASP A 382 -14.64 19.09 7.03
N ALA A 383 -15.44 19.59 6.09
CA ALA A 383 -15.05 20.65 5.18
C ALA A 383 -14.66 21.96 5.89
N GLU A 384 -15.35 22.33 6.98
CA GLU A 384 -15.08 23.59 7.68
C GLU A 384 -13.78 23.51 8.46
N ALA A 385 -13.53 22.39 9.15
CA ALA A 385 -12.26 22.17 9.83
C ALA A 385 -11.09 22.06 8.82
N ALA A 386 -11.30 21.33 7.71
CA ALA A 386 -10.28 21.11 6.69
C ALA A 386 -9.87 22.38 5.93
N ARG A 387 -10.76 23.39 5.83
CA ARG A 387 -10.43 24.69 5.19
C ARG A 387 -9.20 25.35 5.82
N THR A 388 -8.93 25.14 7.11
CA THR A 388 -7.76 25.72 7.80
C THR A 388 -6.42 25.13 7.34
N TYR A 389 -6.45 23.97 6.68
CA TYR A 389 -5.28 23.25 6.16
C TYR A 389 -5.11 23.41 4.65
N LEU A 390 -6.02 24.11 3.97
CA LEU A 390 -5.92 24.38 2.54
C LEU A 390 -4.84 25.41 2.25
N ARG A 391 -4.17 25.21 1.13
CA ARG A 391 -3.30 26.24 0.55
C ARG A 391 -4.16 27.29 -0.15
N GLU A 392 -3.61 28.49 -0.36
CA GLU A 392 -4.33 29.59 -1.01
C GLU A 392 -4.84 29.19 -2.41
N GLU A 393 -4.04 28.45 -3.18
CA GLU A 393 -4.44 27.95 -4.50
C GLU A 393 -5.57 26.90 -4.46
N ASP A 394 -5.91 26.39 -3.28
CA ASP A 394 -6.89 25.33 -3.05
C ASP A 394 -8.15 25.83 -2.31
N ALA A 395 -8.30 27.14 -2.10
CA ALA A 395 -9.40 27.73 -1.33
C ALA A 395 -10.81 27.29 -1.79
N GLY A 396 -10.98 27.07 -3.10
CA GLY A 396 -12.25 26.62 -3.71
C GLY A 396 -12.50 25.11 -3.65
N PHE A 397 -11.68 24.32 -2.96
CA PHE A 397 -11.79 22.87 -2.96
C PHE A 397 -13.15 22.37 -2.42
N PHE A 398 -13.66 23.00 -1.36
CA PHE A 398 -14.91 22.60 -0.71
C PHE A 398 -16.18 23.27 -1.27
N ASP A 399 -16.06 24.22 -2.18
CA ASP A 399 -17.16 25.10 -2.63
C ASP A 399 -18.24 24.47 -3.51
#